data_AF-A0A969UCE1-F1
#
_entry.id   AF-A0A969UCE1-F1
#
_cell.length_a   1.000
_cell.length_b   1.000
_cell.length_c   1.000
_cell.angle_alpha   90.00
_cell.angle_beta   90.00
_cell.angle_gamma   90.00
#
_symmetry.space_group_name_H-M   'P 1'
#
loop_
_entity.id
_entity.type
_entity.pdbx_description
1 polymer ?
#
loop_
_entity_poly.entity_id
_entity_poly.type
_entity_poly.pdbx_seq_one_letter_code
_entity_poly.pdbx_strand_id
1 'polypeptide(L)'
;MKFHFHQWLITFIGLTVFSALTNAQLPDLPSVLKSEPAAEQTDDTAAKLQQWLKDAKTAFARLNEPGMQTQLPPGIDNAALDSYRRDLEQIILGISRYQKISNAAPEVQKTLGAALSADKEWLGFTEQPPYSILLLDELVNQQDDIHQQAESYRSSLTIFSRELNSVQEAAEQAEKSSEQLFSAAEANPNDGGTSKWRLDADKAKSRVLATRAFSLQSNIALLNDQGETAKARLSLLNRQIKIVRDKLSFSEEDLAKIKKASEERKESLRKEITTSQNDKRSGEPTSVS
;
A
#
# COMPACT_ATOMS: atom_id res chain seq x y z
N MET A 1 -9.01 -13.32 -40.81
CA MET A 1 -9.54 -12.47 -39.72
C MET A 1 -8.35 -11.85 -39.01
N LYS A 2 -8.13 -10.53 -39.18
CA LYS A 2 -6.99 -9.82 -38.56
C LYS A 2 -7.38 -9.50 -37.11
N PHE A 3 -6.74 -10.16 -36.14
CA PHE A 3 -6.98 -9.91 -34.72
C PHE A 3 -6.22 -8.66 -34.26
N HIS A 4 -6.95 -7.71 -33.70
CA HIS A 4 -6.48 -6.41 -33.17
C HIS A 4 -5.64 -6.55 -31.88
N PHE A 5 -4.62 -7.41 -31.85
CA PHE A 5 -3.83 -7.67 -30.63
C PHE A 5 -2.82 -6.55 -30.31
N HIS A 6 -2.37 -5.80 -31.32
CA HIS A 6 -1.41 -4.70 -31.16
C HIS A 6 -1.98 -3.43 -30.52
N GLN A 7 -3.31 -3.24 -30.56
CA GLN A 7 -3.95 -2.07 -29.92
C GLN A 7 -4.22 -2.30 -28.43
N TRP A 8 -3.99 -3.52 -27.93
CA TRP A 8 -4.28 -3.89 -26.55
C TRP A 8 -3.05 -3.86 -25.62
N LEU A 9 -1.82 -3.80 -26.14
CA LEU A 9 -0.62 -3.63 -25.31
C LEU A 9 -0.25 -2.14 -25.11
N ILE A 10 -0.48 -1.31 -26.12
CA ILE A 10 -0.13 0.13 -26.10
C ILE A 10 -0.96 0.92 -25.07
N THR A 11 -2.15 0.42 -24.69
CA THR A 11 -2.99 1.05 -23.65
C THR A 11 -2.59 0.64 -22.22
N PHE A 12 -1.71 -0.34 -22.05
CA PHE A 12 -1.57 -1.06 -20.77
C PHE A 12 -0.55 -0.49 -19.78
N ILE A 13 0.26 0.49 -20.17
CA ILE A 13 1.22 1.16 -19.27
C ILE A 13 0.93 2.66 -19.13
N GLY A 14 0.08 3.23 -19.99
CA GLY A 14 -0.28 4.64 -19.98
C GLY A 14 -1.56 4.97 -19.20
N LEU A 15 -1.85 4.25 -18.11
CA LEU A 15 -3.16 4.34 -17.48
C LEU A 15 -3.09 4.73 -16.01
N THR A 16 -2.95 6.03 -15.86
CA THR A 16 -3.09 6.74 -14.60
C THR A 16 -4.59 7.00 -14.39
N VAL A 17 -5.06 6.80 -13.17
CA VAL A 17 -6.37 7.28 -12.73
C VAL A 17 -6.08 8.20 -11.56
N PHE A 18 -6.27 9.50 -11.78
CA PHE A 18 -6.32 10.49 -10.70
C PHE A 18 -7.71 11.08 -10.68
N SER A 19 -8.42 10.89 -9.57
CA SER A 19 -9.57 11.70 -9.21
C SER A 19 -9.05 13.06 -8.76
N ALA A 20 -9.59 14.12 -9.35
CA ALA A 20 -9.26 15.54 -9.15
C ALA A 20 -8.65 15.91 -7.77
N LEU A 21 -7.38 16.33 -7.76
CA LEU A 21 -6.82 17.18 -6.71
C LEU A 21 -6.92 18.64 -7.17
N THR A 22 -7.70 19.42 -6.45
CA THR A 22 -7.50 20.86 -6.35
C THR A 22 -6.10 21.15 -5.82
N ASN A 23 -5.36 21.99 -6.54
CA ASN A 23 -3.99 22.43 -6.29
C ASN A 23 -3.63 22.62 -4.80
N ALA A 24 -2.71 21.81 -4.29
CA ALA A 24 -1.84 22.17 -3.17
C ALA A 24 -0.40 21.78 -3.57
N GLN A 25 0.39 22.78 -3.94
CA GLN A 25 1.80 22.62 -4.32
C GLN A 25 2.62 22.19 -3.10
N LEU A 26 3.23 21.01 -3.17
CA LEU A 26 4.41 20.66 -2.37
C LEU A 26 5.64 21.26 -3.06
N PRO A 27 6.45 22.09 -2.39
CA PRO A 27 7.75 22.47 -2.92
C PRO A 27 8.70 21.25 -2.84
N ASP A 28 9.51 21.03 -3.88
CA ASP A 28 10.58 20.03 -4.00
C ASP A 28 10.27 18.59 -4.43
N LEU A 29 9.32 18.38 -5.36
CA LEU A 29 9.37 17.19 -6.23
C LEU A 29 9.78 17.58 -7.66
N PRO A 30 10.72 16.86 -8.30
CA PRO A 30 11.11 17.15 -9.68
C PRO A 30 9.89 17.03 -10.61
N SER A 31 9.71 18.04 -11.48
CA SER A 31 8.58 18.25 -12.40
C SER A 31 8.31 17.14 -13.44
N VAL A 32 8.89 15.95 -13.29
CA VAL A 32 8.79 14.82 -14.24
C VAL A 32 7.48 14.03 -14.07
N LEU A 33 6.63 14.36 -13.08
CA LEU A 33 5.36 13.67 -12.83
C LEU A 33 4.10 14.37 -13.40
N LYS A 34 4.26 15.42 -14.22
CA LYS A 34 3.14 16.03 -14.96
C LYS A 34 2.90 15.28 -16.28
N SER A 35 2.25 14.14 -16.20
CA SER A 35 1.59 13.52 -17.35
C SER A 35 0.11 13.40 -17.02
N GLU A 36 -0.73 14.05 -17.83
CA GLU A 36 -2.18 14.08 -17.68
C GLU A 36 -2.76 12.67 -17.90
N PRO A 37 -3.46 12.08 -16.93
CA PRO A 37 -3.99 10.72 -17.03
C PRO A 37 -5.22 10.55 -17.92
N ALA A 38 -5.19 9.56 -18.83
CA ALA A 38 -6.38 9.06 -19.49
C ALA A 38 -7.18 8.17 -18.51
N ALA A 39 -8.35 8.64 -18.09
CA ALA A 39 -9.22 7.96 -17.12
C ALA A 39 -9.90 6.71 -17.72
N GLU A 40 -9.34 5.52 -17.48
CA GLU A 40 -10.09 4.26 -17.60
C GLU A 40 -10.87 4.05 -16.28
N GLN A 41 -12.13 3.63 -16.37
CA GLN A 41 -13.02 3.52 -15.21
C GLN A 41 -12.56 2.38 -14.29
N THR A 42 -12.56 2.62 -12.97
CA THR A 42 -12.15 1.65 -11.93
C THR A 42 -12.87 0.30 -12.02
N ASP A 43 -14.10 0.31 -12.55
CA ASP A 43 -14.94 -0.89 -12.72
C ASP A 43 -14.38 -1.86 -13.78
N ASP A 44 -13.71 -1.35 -14.83
CA ASP A 44 -13.12 -2.18 -15.87
C ASP A 44 -11.87 -2.90 -15.36
N THR A 45 -11.07 -2.21 -14.53
CA THR A 45 -9.89 -2.82 -13.88
C THR A 45 -10.29 -3.95 -12.94
N ALA A 46 -11.35 -3.77 -12.14
CA ALA A 46 -11.83 -4.80 -11.22
C ALA A 46 -12.32 -6.05 -11.95
N ALA A 47 -13.12 -5.90 -13.01
CA ALA A 47 -13.61 -7.01 -13.82
C ALA A 47 -12.46 -7.75 -14.52
N LYS A 48 -11.49 -7.02 -15.07
CA LYS A 48 -10.29 -7.56 -15.71
C LYS A 48 -9.43 -8.39 -14.75
N LEU A 49 -9.19 -7.89 -13.54
CA LEU A 49 -8.44 -8.63 -12.52
C LEU A 49 -9.20 -9.88 -12.05
N GLN A 50 -10.52 -9.83 -11.94
CA GLN A 50 -11.31 -11.04 -11.67
C GLN A 50 -11.17 -12.08 -12.78
N GLN A 51 -11.20 -11.66 -14.05
CA GLN A 51 -10.98 -12.56 -15.16
C GLN A 51 -9.58 -13.18 -15.13
N TRP A 52 -8.54 -12.37 -14.87
CA TRP A 52 -7.16 -12.87 -14.76
C TRP A 52 -6.99 -13.84 -13.59
N LEU A 53 -7.66 -13.60 -12.46
CA LEU A 53 -7.67 -14.52 -11.33
C LEU A 53 -8.29 -15.87 -11.71
N LYS A 54 -9.42 -15.85 -12.44
CA LYS A 54 -10.08 -17.06 -12.93
C LYS A 54 -9.20 -17.83 -13.91
N ASP A 55 -8.62 -17.13 -14.88
CA ASP A 55 -7.69 -17.70 -15.86
C ASP A 55 -6.49 -18.34 -15.15
N ALA A 56 -5.89 -17.60 -14.21
CA ALA A 56 -4.69 -18.06 -13.50
C ALA A 56 -4.98 -19.30 -12.66
N LYS A 57 -6.11 -19.35 -11.93
CA LYS A 57 -6.54 -20.53 -11.18
C LYS A 57 -6.77 -21.73 -12.09
N THR A 58 -7.42 -21.53 -13.23
CA THR A 58 -7.71 -22.60 -14.19
C THR A 58 -6.42 -23.15 -14.80
N ALA A 59 -5.52 -22.26 -15.25
CA ALA A 59 -4.23 -22.64 -15.79
C ALA A 59 -3.34 -23.31 -14.74
N PHE A 60 -3.33 -22.81 -13.49
CA PHE A 60 -2.56 -23.39 -12.40
C PHE A 60 -3.04 -24.79 -12.06
N ALA A 61 -4.37 -25.01 -11.98
CA ALA A 61 -4.93 -26.34 -11.74
C ALA A 61 -4.49 -27.33 -12.84
N ARG A 62 -4.65 -26.94 -14.12
CA ARG A 62 -4.22 -27.75 -15.27
C ARG A 62 -2.73 -28.10 -15.21
N LEU A 63 -1.88 -27.11 -14.94
CA LEU A 63 -0.43 -27.34 -14.90
C LEU A 63 0.00 -28.17 -13.69
N ASN A 64 -0.84 -28.36 -12.68
CA ASN A 64 -0.56 -29.22 -11.53
C ASN A 64 -1.17 -30.63 -11.64
N GLU A 65 -1.79 -30.98 -12.77
CA GLU A 65 -2.29 -32.34 -13.00
C GLU A 65 -1.16 -33.38 -12.97
N PRO A 66 -1.40 -34.59 -12.40
CA PRO A 66 -0.44 -35.67 -12.43
C PRO A 66 -0.02 -36.02 -13.86
N GLY A 67 1.28 -36.16 -14.11
CA GLY A 67 1.81 -36.49 -15.44
C GLY A 67 1.98 -35.30 -16.38
N MET A 68 1.74 -34.06 -15.94
CA MET A 68 2.00 -32.87 -16.78
C MET A 68 3.48 -32.78 -17.22
N GLN A 69 4.42 -33.23 -16.38
CA GLN A 69 5.85 -33.25 -16.68
C GLN A 69 6.20 -34.14 -17.90
N THR A 70 5.40 -35.18 -18.18
CA THR A 70 5.61 -36.09 -19.32
C THR A 70 4.85 -35.65 -20.58
N GLN A 71 4.02 -34.60 -20.48
CA GLN A 71 3.19 -34.08 -21.58
C GLN A 71 3.65 -32.68 -22.03
N LEU A 72 4.87 -32.28 -21.67
CA LEU A 72 5.42 -31.00 -22.08
C LEU A 72 5.70 -30.97 -23.60
N PRO A 73 5.44 -29.83 -24.27
CA PRO A 73 5.83 -29.65 -25.67
C PRO A 73 7.34 -29.82 -25.87
N PRO A 74 7.79 -30.19 -27.09
CA PRO A 74 9.21 -30.35 -27.40
C PRO A 74 10.05 -29.11 -27.02
N GLY A 75 11.15 -29.32 -26.31
CA GLY A 75 12.06 -28.24 -25.92
C GLY A 75 11.55 -27.35 -24.77
N ILE A 76 10.49 -27.76 -24.07
CA ILE A 76 10.09 -27.21 -22.77
C ILE A 76 10.53 -28.19 -21.68
N ASP A 77 11.29 -27.69 -20.70
CA ASP A 77 11.78 -28.48 -19.57
C ASP A 77 10.95 -28.25 -18.30
N ASN A 78 11.25 -29.03 -17.26
CA ASN A 78 10.57 -28.90 -15.96
C ASN A 78 10.83 -27.54 -15.30
N ALA A 79 11.98 -26.92 -15.56
CA ALA A 79 12.31 -25.61 -14.99
C ALA A 79 11.38 -24.52 -15.56
N ALA A 80 11.10 -24.55 -16.87
CA ALA A 80 10.13 -23.67 -17.50
C ALA A 80 8.72 -23.91 -16.95
N LEU A 81 8.29 -25.18 -16.80
CA LEU A 81 7.01 -25.53 -16.20
C LEU A 81 6.87 -24.95 -14.78
N ASP A 82 7.88 -25.11 -13.94
CA ASP A 82 7.85 -24.61 -12.56
C ASP A 82 7.88 -23.08 -12.51
N SER A 83 8.58 -22.42 -13.43
CA SER A 83 8.51 -20.95 -13.56
C SER A 83 7.10 -20.49 -13.89
N TYR A 84 6.45 -21.13 -14.86
CA TYR A 84 5.09 -20.76 -15.26
C TYR A 84 4.10 -20.99 -14.10
N ARG A 85 4.22 -22.11 -13.36
CA ARG A 85 3.40 -22.35 -12.16
C ARG A 85 3.60 -21.24 -11.10
N ARG A 86 4.85 -20.85 -10.83
CA ARG A 86 5.16 -19.76 -9.89
C ARG A 86 4.53 -18.45 -10.35
N ASP A 87 4.61 -18.10 -11.63
CA ASP A 87 4.03 -16.86 -12.15
C ASP A 87 2.49 -16.86 -11.96
N LEU A 88 1.82 -17.98 -12.24
CA LEU A 88 0.38 -18.12 -12.01
C LEU A 88 0.00 -17.99 -10.53
N GLU A 89 0.78 -18.59 -9.62
CA GLU A 89 0.59 -18.44 -8.17
C GLU A 89 0.77 -16.99 -7.73
N GLN A 90 1.79 -16.30 -8.25
CA GLN A 90 2.03 -14.88 -7.98
C GLN A 90 0.87 -13.98 -8.45
N ILE A 91 0.26 -14.28 -9.60
CA ILE A 91 -0.96 -13.59 -10.06
C ILE A 91 -2.09 -13.79 -9.05
N ILE A 92 -2.34 -15.04 -8.62
CA ILE A 92 -3.44 -15.37 -7.69
C ILE A 92 -3.26 -14.62 -6.36
N LEU A 93 -2.06 -14.66 -5.79
CA LEU A 93 -1.74 -13.99 -4.54
C LEU A 93 -1.74 -12.46 -4.69
N GLY A 94 -1.16 -11.94 -5.78
CA GLY A 94 -1.08 -10.51 -6.08
C GLY A 94 -2.45 -9.85 -6.21
N ILE A 95 -3.35 -10.46 -6.98
CA ILE A 95 -4.72 -9.95 -7.15
C ILE A 95 -5.49 -9.98 -5.82
N SER A 96 -5.32 -11.05 -5.03
CA SER A 96 -5.97 -11.15 -3.72
C SER A 96 -5.49 -10.06 -2.75
N ARG A 97 -4.20 -9.68 -2.81
CA ARG A 97 -3.64 -8.57 -2.00
C ARG A 97 -4.17 -7.22 -2.49
N TYR A 98 -4.17 -6.99 -3.79
CA TYR A 98 -4.75 -5.79 -4.39
C TYR A 98 -6.21 -5.59 -3.94
N GLN A 99 -7.04 -6.62 -4.03
CA GLN A 99 -8.45 -6.55 -3.62
C GLN A 99 -8.61 -6.13 -2.15
N LYS A 100 -7.76 -6.63 -1.25
CA LYS A 100 -7.79 -6.21 0.16
C LYS A 100 -7.49 -4.71 0.32
N ILE A 101 -6.51 -4.20 -0.42
CA ILE A 101 -6.12 -2.78 -0.38
C ILE A 101 -7.23 -1.91 -0.98
N SER A 102 -7.77 -2.28 -2.15
CA SER A 102 -8.86 -1.54 -2.80
C SER A 102 -10.11 -1.46 -1.93
N ASN A 103 -10.43 -2.53 -1.20
CA ASN A 103 -11.56 -2.53 -0.26
C ASN A 103 -11.36 -1.60 0.94
N ALA A 104 -10.12 -1.23 1.29
CA ALA A 104 -9.82 -0.30 2.38
C ALA A 104 -9.87 1.17 1.95
N ALA A 105 -9.76 1.46 0.64
CA ALA A 105 -9.69 2.83 0.12
C ALA A 105 -10.90 3.72 0.49
N PRO A 106 -12.16 3.25 0.44
CA PRO A 106 -13.30 4.10 0.80
C PRO A 106 -13.27 4.59 2.25
N GLU A 107 -12.79 3.77 3.19
CA GLU A 107 -12.72 4.16 4.60
C GLU A 107 -11.63 5.22 4.84
N VAL A 108 -10.50 5.13 4.11
CA VAL A 108 -9.46 6.16 4.16
C VAL A 108 -9.96 7.48 3.58
N GLN A 109 -10.66 7.44 2.44
CA GLN A 109 -11.26 8.66 1.85
C GLN A 109 -12.31 9.30 2.77
N LYS A 110 -13.13 8.48 3.44
CA LYS A 110 -14.07 8.95 4.46
C LYS A 110 -13.34 9.61 5.63
N THR A 111 -12.24 9.02 6.08
CA THR A 111 -11.41 9.58 7.17
C THR A 111 -10.78 10.91 6.78
N LEU A 112 -10.30 11.03 5.53
CA LEU A 112 -9.81 12.28 4.97
C LEU A 112 -10.91 13.35 4.95
N GLY A 113 -12.08 13.01 4.42
CA GLY A 113 -13.23 13.92 4.39
C GLY A 113 -13.62 14.40 5.78
N ALA A 114 -13.69 13.50 6.76
CA ALA A 114 -13.97 13.85 8.15
C ALA A 114 -12.89 14.77 8.77
N ALA A 115 -11.61 14.55 8.48
CA ALA A 115 -10.53 15.41 8.96
C ALA A 115 -10.60 16.82 8.37
N LEU A 116 -10.88 16.93 7.06
CA LEU A 116 -11.06 18.22 6.39
C LEU A 116 -12.30 18.97 6.91
N SER A 117 -13.41 18.26 7.11
CA SER A 117 -14.61 18.83 7.74
C SER A 117 -14.33 19.30 9.16
N ALA A 118 -13.66 18.48 9.99
CA ALA A 118 -13.32 18.86 11.36
C ALA A 118 -12.47 20.14 11.42
N ASP A 119 -11.48 20.30 10.53
CA ASP A 119 -10.70 21.53 10.48
C ASP A 119 -11.55 22.74 10.06
N LYS A 120 -12.42 22.58 9.06
CA LYS A 120 -13.26 23.66 8.56
C LYS A 120 -14.35 24.08 9.54
N GLU A 121 -14.97 23.12 10.21
CA GLU A 121 -16.15 23.30 11.05
C GLU A 121 -15.81 23.65 12.50
N TRP A 122 -14.54 23.53 12.89
CA TRP A 122 -14.13 23.86 14.26
C TRP A 122 -14.19 25.37 14.53
N LEU A 123 -15.07 25.76 15.45
CA LEU A 123 -15.34 27.16 15.82
C LEU A 123 -14.53 27.65 17.03
N GLY A 124 -13.74 26.77 17.65
CA GLY A 124 -13.00 27.07 18.88
C GLY A 124 -13.26 26.04 19.98
N PHE A 125 -12.63 26.26 21.14
CA PHE A 125 -12.88 25.45 22.34
C PHE A 125 -14.23 25.80 22.97
N THR A 126 -14.89 24.78 23.53
CA THR A 126 -16.11 24.97 24.33
C THR A 126 -15.80 25.57 25.70
N GLU A 127 -14.62 25.24 26.25
CA GLU A 127 -14.12 25.80 27.51
C GLU A 127 -13.68 27.25 27.30
N GLN A 128 -14.00 28.10 28.28
CA GLN A 128 -13.56 29.49 28.26
C GLN A 128 -12.11 29.59 28.77
N PRO A 129 -11.31 30.53 28.24
CA PRO A 129 -9.97 30.80 28.76
C PRO A 129 -10.02 31.35 30.21
N PRO A 130 -8.93 31.23 30.98
CA PRO A 130 -7.63 30.71 30.57
C PRO A 130 -7.59 29.18 30.49
N TYR A 131 -6.84 28.65 29.52
CA TYR A 131 -6.71 27.22 29.27
C TYR A 131 -5.63 26.58 30.15
N SER A 132 -5.88 25.36 30.62
CA SER A 132 -4.92 24.58 31.40
C SER A 132 -3.67 24.22 30.60
N ILE A 133 -2.50 24.18 31.25
CA ILE A 133 -1.26 23.65 30.67
C ILE A 133 -1.38 22.19 30.22
N LEU A 134 -2.26 21.41 30.84
CA LEU A 134 -2.49 20.01 30.48
C LEU A 134 -3.19 19.86 29.14
N LEU A 135 -4.06 20.82 28.79
CA LEU A 135 -4.67 20.86 27.46
C LEU A 135 -3.60 21.15 26.39
N LEU A 136 -2.65 22.04 26.68
CA LEU A 136 -1.54 22.28 25.76
C LEU A 136 -0.68 21.03 25.58
N ASP A 137 -0.34 20.35 26.68
CA ASP A 137 0.46 19.11 26.64
C ASP A 137 -0.23 18.03 25.80
N GLU A 138 -1.53 17.79 26.02
CA GLU A 138 -2.32 16.84 25.23
C GLU A 138 -2.30 17.17 23.73
N LEU A 139 -2.51 18.44 23.37
CA LEU A 139 -2.51 18.85 21.96
C LEU A 139 -1.13 18.69 21.31
N VAL A 140 -0.05 18.97 22.05
CA VAL A 140 1.33 18.78 21.57
C VAL A 140 1.64 17.30 21.40
N ASN A 141 1.25 16.45 22.36
CA ASN A 141 1.41 14.99 22.24
C ASN A 141 0.67 14.44 21.01
N GLN A 142 -0.58 14.86 20.78
CA GLN A 142 -1.34 14.49 19.59
C GLN A 142 -0.67 14.98 18.30
N GLN A 143 -0.09 16.19 18.32
CA GLN A 143 0.65 16.73 17.19
C GLN A 143 1.90 15.89 16.88
N ASP A 144 2.67 15.51 17.89
CA ASP A 144 3.87 14.70 17.75
C ASP A 144 3.54 13.29 17.22
N ASP A 145 2.49 12.66 17.74
CA ASP A 145 2.00 11.36 17.24
C ASP A 145 1.64 11.42 15.75
N ILE A 146 0.93 12.47 15.32
CA ILE A 146 0.55 12.64 13.92
C ILE A 146 1.77 12.97 13.05
N HIS A 147 2.75 13.72 13.55
CA HIS A 147 4.00 13.95 12.85
C HIS A 147 4.76 12.64 12.60
N GLN A 148 4.92 11.80 13.62
CA GLN A 148 5.56 10.49 13.47
C GLN A 148 4.83 9.61 12.45
N GLN A 149 3.50 9.61 12.50
CA GLN A 149 2.69 8.88 11.55
C GLN A 149 2.87 9.39 10.11
N ALA A 150 2.86 10.71 9.91
CA ALA A 150 3.08 11.34 8.61
C ALA A 150 4.47 11.04 8.03
N GLU A 151 5.50 11.03 8.88
CA GLU A 151 6.85 10.64 8.48
C GLU A 151 6.90 9.17 8.04
N SER A 152 6.24 8.27 8.77
CA SER A 152 6.13 6.86 8.39
C SER A 152 5.47 6.68 7.02
N TYR A 153 4.39 7.43 6.74
CA TYR A 153 3.74 7.42 5.43
C TYR A 153 4.67 7.91 4.32
N ARG A 154 5.39 9.02 4.55
CA ARG A 154 6.34 9.58 3.58
C ARG A 154 7.49 8.62 3.25
N SER A 155 8.03 7.94 4.27
CA SER A 155 9.05 6.91 4.09
C SER A 155 8.51 5.74 3.26
N SER A 156 7.29 5.28 3.56
CA SER A 156 6.64 4.20 2.82
C SER A 156 6.36 4.58 1.37
N LEU A 157 5.93 5.82 1.11
CA LEU A 157 5.72 6.36 -0.24
C LEU A 157 7.01 6.33 -1.07
N THR A 158 8.14 6.67 -0.47
CA THR A 158 9.44 6.64 -1.15
C THR A 158 9.82 5.22 -1.55
N ILE A 159 9.62 4.24 -0.66
CA ILE A 159 9.90 2.83 -0.92
C ILE A 159 9.00 2.31 -2.04
N PHE A 160 7.69 2.50 -1.94
CA PHE A 160 6.75 1.99 -2.94
C PHE A 160 6.88 2.68 -4.29
N SER A 161 7.15 3.98 -4.33
CA SER A 161 7.39 4.69 -5.60
C SER A 161 8.63 4.17 -6.32
N ARG A 162 9.72 3.92 -5.58
CA ARG A 162 10.94 3.33 -6.16
C ARG A 162 10.69 1.92 -6.70
N GLU A 163 9.97 1.10 -5.94
CA GLU A 163 9.62 -0.26 -6.36
C GLU A 163 8.70 -0.23 -7.61
N LEU A 164 7.74 0.69 -7.65
CA LEU A 164 6.86 0.86 -8.81
C LEU A 164 7.66 1.17 -10.07
N ASN A 165 8.62 2.10 -10.00
CA ASN A 165 9.49 2.42 -11.12
C ASN A 165 10.28 1.19 -11.59
N SER A 166 10.84 0.41 -10.66
CA SER A 166 11.56 -0.83 -11.01
C SER A 166 10.65 -1.86 -11.68
N VAL A 167 9.41 -2.02 -11.22
CA VAL A 167 8.43 -2.91 -11.85
C VAL A 167 8.03 -2.43 -13.24
N GLN A 168 7.90 -1.11 -13.44
CA GLN A 168 7.60 -0.52 -14.75
C GLN A 168 8.75 -0.75 -15.75
N GLU A 169 9.99 -0.52 -15.36
CA GLU A 169 11.17 -0.83 -16.18
C GLU A 169 11.22 -2.32 -16.55
N ALA A 170 10.92 -3.21 -15.60
CA ALA A 170 10.84 -4.65 -15.86
C ALA A 170 9.69 -5.01 -16.82
N ALA A 171 8.55 -4.31 -16.74
CA ALA A 171 7.41 -4.51 -17.63
C ALA A 171 7.75 -4.10 -19.08
N GLU A 172 8.42 -2.97 -19.27
CA GLU A 172 8.88 -2.52 -20.59
C GLU A 172 9.88 -3.51 -21.22
N GLN A 173 10.78 -4.07 -20.41
CA GLN A 173 11.70 -5.11 -20.88
C GLN A 173 10.95 -6.40 -21.24
N ALA A 174 9.96 -6.80 -20.44
CA ALA A 174 9.15 -7.97 -20.70
C ALA A 174 8.32 -7.82 -21.99
N GLU A 175 7.79 -6.63 -22.26
CA GLU A 175 7.08 -6.31 -23.50
C GLU A 175 7.97 -6.53 -24.73
N LYS A 176 9.20 -6.00 -24.72
CA LYS A 176 10.17 -6.22 -25.83
C LYS A 176 10.47 -7.71 -26.04
N SER A 177 10.58 -8.49 -24.97
CA SER A 177 10.73 -9.94 -25.11
C SER A 177 9.47 -10.64 -25.62
N SER A 178 8.28 -10.13 -25.26
CA SER A 178 6.99 -10.65 -25.73
C SER A 178 6.86 -10.50 -27.25
N GLU A 179 7.28 -9.36 -27.80
CA GLU A 179 7.26 -9.09 -29.25
C GLU A 179 8.14 -10.06 -30.05
N GLN A 180 9.32 -10.40 -29.51
CA GLN A 180 10.23 -11.37 -30.11
C GLN A 180 9.63 -12.78 -30.09
N LEU A 181 9.01 -13.18 -28.98
CA LEU A 181 8.32 -14.46 -28.87
C LEU A 181 7.13 -14.56 -29.82
N PHE A 182 6.38 -13.47 -29.98
CA PHE A 182 5.26 -13.41 -30.93
C PHE A 182 5.75 -13.57 -32.37
N SER A 183 6.78 -12.83 -32.75
CA SER A 183 7.39 -12.93 -34.09
C SER A 183 7.94 -14.34 -34.38
N ALA A 184 8.56 -14.98 -33.39
CA ALA A 184 9.05 -16.35 -33.51
C ALA A 184 7.90 -17.37 -33.67
N ALA A 185 6.78 -17.16 -32.96
CA ALA A 185 5.59 -18.00 -33.07
C ALA A 185 4.92 -17.89 -34.46
N GLU A 186 4.87 -16.69 -35.03
CA GLU A 186 4.37 -16.49 -36.39
C GLU A 186 5.27 -17.13 -37.45
N ALA A 187 6.59 -17.11 -37.24
CA ALA A 187 7.56 -17.72 -38.15
C ALA A 187 7.50 -19.27 -38.14
N ASN A 188 7.00 -19.89 -37.07
CA ASN A 188 6.89 -21.35 -36.97
C ASN A 188 5.55 -21.81 -36.33
N PRO A 189 4.43 -21.73 -37.06
CA PRO A 189 3.10 -21.99 -36.51
C PRO A 189 2.82 -23.47 -36.17
N ASN A 190 3.66 -24.41 -36.64
CA ASN A 190 3.43 -25.86 -36.52
C ASN A 190 4.44 -26.56 -35.58
N ASP A 191 4.97 -25.86 -34.59
CA ASP A 191 6.05 -26.34 -33.71
C ASP A 191 5.61 -27.28 -32.56
N GLY A 192 4.53 -28.03 -32.77
CA GLY A 192 3.99 -28.95 -31.78
C GLY A 192 3.37 -28.26 -30.55
N GLY A 193 3.05 -26.96 -30.64
CA GLY A 193 2.44 -26.18 -29.56
C GLY A 193 3.44 -25.50 -28.62
N THR A 194 4.73 -25.59 -28.92
CA THR A 194 5.83 -24.99 -28.13
C THR A 194 5.72 -23.47 -28.08
N SER A 195 5.47 -22.82 -29.23
CA SER A 195 5.33 -21.38 -29.33
C SER A 195 4.10 -20.88 -28.57
N LYS A 196 2.98 -21.61 -28.66
CA LYS A 196 1.78 -21.30 -27.88
C LYS A 196 2.04 -21.39 -26.38
N TRP A 197 2.71 -22.45 -25.94
CA TRP A 197 3.06 -22.64 -24.52
C TRP A 197 3.94 -21.48 -24.02
N ARG A 198 4.97 -21.09 -24.79
CA ARG A 198 5.88 -19.98 -24.44
C ARG A 198 5.14 -18.65 -24.37
N LEU A 199 4.25 -18.37 -25.32
CA LEU A 199 3.42 -17.16 -25.31
C LEU A 199 2.47 -17.12 -24.11
N ASP A 200 1.87 -18.25 -23.73
CA ASP A 200 0.98 -18.32 -22.57
C ASP A 200 1.76 -18.14 -21.24
N ALA A 201 2.97 -18.69 -21.15
CA ALA A 201 3.88 -18.47 -20.01
C ALA A 201 4.35 -17.00 -19.92
N ASP A 202 4.75 -16.42 -21.05
CA ASP A 202 5.18 -15.02 -21.13
C ASP A 202 4.05 -14.04 -20.79
N LYS A 203 2.82 -14.29 -21.27
CA LYS A 203 1.62 -13.54 -20.84
C LYS A 203 1.40 -13.59 -19.33
N ALA A 204 1.65 -14.73 -18.69
CA ALA A 204 1.54 -14.82 -17.24
C ALA A 204 2.61 -13.98 -16.54
N LYS A 205 3.85 -14.00 -17.01
CA LYS A 205 4.91 -13.11 -16.49
C LYS A 205 4.52 -11.64 -16.62
N SER A 206 3.99 -11.22 -17.76
CA SER A 206 3.51 -9.83 -17.95
C SER A 206 2.34 -9.50 -17.02
N ARG A 207 1.42 -10.43 -16.77
CA ARG A 207 0.35 -10.28 -15.77
C ARG A 207 0.90 -10.19 -14.34
N VAL A 208 1.97 -10.90 -13.98
CA VAL A 208 2.63 -10.75 -12.67
C VAL A 208 3.13 -9.32 -12.50
N LEU A 209 3.83 -8.77 -13.49
CA LEU A 209 4.34 -7.40 -13.42
C LEU A 209 3.21 -6.37 -13.32
N ALA A 210 2.16 -6.53 -14.13
CA ALA A 210 0.98 -5.68 -14.07
C ALA A 210 0.27 -5.73 -12.69
N THR A 211 0.05 -6.93 -12.15
CA THR A 211 -0.60 -7.09 -10.82
C THR A 211 0.23 -6.48 -9.69
N ARG A 212 1.57 -6.57 -9.76
CA ARG A 212 2.48 -5.88 -8.84
C ARG A 212 2.37 -4.36 -8.96
N ALA A 213 2.39 -3.84 -10.18
CA ALA A 213 2.23 -2.41 -10.45
C ALA A 213 0.90 -1.88 -9.87
N PHE A 214 -0.22 -2.56 -10.14
CA PHE A 214 -1.53 -2.18 -9.58
C PHE A 214 -1.53 -2.16 -8.05
N SER A 215 -0.94 -3.18 -7.41
CA SER A 215 -0.84 -3.22 -5.95
C SER A 215 0.00 -2.07 -5.41
N LEU A 216 1.14 -1.75 -6.04
CA LEU A 216 2.01 -0.65 -5.60
C LEU A 216 1.32 0.70 -5.78
N GLN A 217 0.67 0.93 -6.92
CA GLN A 217 -0.10 2.13 -7.20
C GLN A 217 -1.23 2.33 -6.17
N SER A 218 -1.96 1.27 -5.83
CA SER A 218 -3.02 1.37 -4.81
C SER A 218 -2.47 1.66 -3.41
N ASN A 219 -1.32 1.10 -3.04
CA ASN A 219 -0.67 1.47 -1.77
C ASN A 219 -0.21 2.94 -1.77
N ILE A 220 0.35 3.42 -2.88
CA ILE A 220 0.76 4.83 -3.01
C ILE A 220 -0.45 5.75 -2.87
N ALA A 221 -1.55 5.45 -3.54
CA ALA A 221 -2.79 6.23 -3.42
C ALA A 221 -3.30 6.25 -1.97
N LEU A 222 -3.36 5.08 -1.31
CA LEU A 222 -3.79 4.97 0.08
C LEU A 222 -2.92 5.81 1.03
N LEU A 223 -1.60 5.74 0.87
CA LEU A 223 -0.64 6.49 1.69
C LEU A 223 -0.71 8.00 1.44
N ASN A 224 -1.00 8.42 0.21
CA ASN A 224 -1.23 9.84 -0.09
C ASN A 224 -2.48 10.36 0.64
N ASP A 225 -3.60 9.64 0.58
CA ASP A 225 -4.83 10.04 1.30
C ASP A 225 -4.61 10.07 2.82
N GLN A 226 -3.84 9.11 3.34
CA GLN A 226 -3.44 9.09 4.76
C GLN A 226 -2.52 10.27 5.12
N GLY A 227 -1.58 10.63 4.24
CA GLY A 227 -0.72 11.81 4.38
C GLY A 227 -1.52 13.11 4.39
N GLU A 228 -2.47 13.28 3.48
CA GLU A 228 -3.36 14.44 3.46
C GLU A 228 -4.29 14.48 4.67
N THR A 229 -4.72 13.30 5.18
CA THR A 229 -5.47 13.22 6.44
C THR A 229 -4.63 13.73 7.61
N ALA A 230 -3.38 13.28 7.72
CA ALA A 230 -2.46 13.73 8.76
C ALA A 230 -2.23 15.25 8.68
N LYS A 231 -2.05 15.78 7.48
CA LYS A 231 -1.88 17.22 7.23
C LYS A 231 -3.11 18.03 7.63
N ALA A 232 -4.32 17.57 7.31
CA ALA A 232 -5.56 18.23 7.74
C ALA A 232 -5.70 18.26 9.27
N ARG A 233 -5.37 17.15 9.94
CA ARG A 233 -5.38 17.09 11.41
C ARG A 233 -4.32 18.00 12.04
N LEU A 234 -3.11 18.04 11.48
CA LEU A 234 -2.05 18.95 11.92
C LEU A 234 -2.43 20.42 11.73
N SER A 235 -3.14 20.77 10.66
CA SER A 235 -3.68 22.12 10.46
C SER A 235 -4.58 22.54 11.63
N LEU A 236 -5.54 21.69 11.97
CA LEU A 236 -6.45 21.91 13.09
C LEU A 236 -5.70 22.01 14.43
N LEU A 237 -4.82 21.05 14.73
CA LEU A 237 -4.04 21.03 15.97
C LEU A 237 -3.15 22.26 16.10
N ASN A 238 -2.48 22.68 15.03
CA ASN A 238 -1.66 23.90 15.05
C ASN A 238 -2.49 25.15 15.39
N ARG A 239 -3.71 25.25 14.85
CA ARG A 239 -4.62 26.36 15.18
C ARG A 239 -5.08 26.29 16.64
N GLN A 240 -5.39 25.11 17.14
CA GLN A 240 -5.76 24.84 18.53
C GLN A 240 -4.63 25.21 19.50
N ILE A 241 -3.42 24.68 19.27
CA ILE A 241 -2.21 24.94 20.07
C ILE A 241 -1.92 26.43 20.13
N LYS A 242 -2.02 27.15 19.00
CA LYS A 242 -1.82 28.60 18.97
C LYS A 242 -2.80 29.32 19.90
N ILE A 243 -4.09 29.00 19.80
CA ILE A 243 -5.13 29.62 20.64
C ILE A 243 -4.93 29.30 22.13
N VAL A 244 -4.57 28.06 22.46
CA VAL A 244 -4.31 27.65 23.85
C VAL A 244 -3.09 28.35 24.42
N ARG A 245 -1.98 28.39 23.65
CA ARG A 245 -0.72 29.02 24.07
C ARG A 245 -0.89 30.51 24.38
N ASP A 246 -1.71 31.22 23.62
CA ASP A 246 -1.97 32.65 23.82
C ASP A 246 -2.78 32.96 25.09
N LYS A 247 -3.52 31.98 25.63
CA LYS A 247 -4.41 32.15 26.79
C LYS A 247 -4.17 31.10 27.88
N LEU A 248 -2.92 30.69 28.04
CA LEU A 248 -2.53 29.63 28.97
C LEU A 248 -2.58 30.13 30.43
N SER A 249 -2.94 29.24 31.35
CA SER A 249 -2.70 29.38 32.78
C SER A 249 -2.19 28.06 33.36
N PHE A 250 -1.34 28.16 34.38
CA PHE A 250 -0.91 27.03 35.20
C PHE A 250 -1.49 27.20 36.60
N SER A 251 -2.40 26.31 36.97
CA SER A 251 -3.14 26.37 38.23
C SER A 251 -2.66 25.29 39.22
N GLU A 252 -3.00 25.46 40.50
CA GLU A 252 -2.79 24.43 41.52
C GLU A 252 -3.58 23.14 41.21
N GLU A 253 -4.71 23.24 40.51
CA GLU A 253 -5.46 22.08 40.06
C GLU A 253 -4.65 21.26 39.03
N ASP A 254 -3.95 21.93 38.12
CA ASP A 254 -3.06 21.28 37.16
C ASP A 254 -1.91 20.57 37.88
N LEU A 255 -1.32 21.25 38.88
CA LEU A 255 -0.25 20.70 39.69
C LEU A 255 -0.71 19.47 40.49
N ALA A 256 -1.94 19.48 41.02
CA ALA A 256 -2.54 18.33 41.68
C ALA A 256 -2.77 17.16 40.71
N LYS A 257 -3.25 17.43 39.49
CA LYS A 257 -3.43 16.41 38.44
C LYS A 257 -2.09 15.78 38.03
N ILE A 258 -1.05 16.58 37.83
CA ILE A 258 0.30 16.08 37.49
C ILE A 258 0.85 15.20 38.61
N LYS A 259 0.73 15.62 39.88
CA LYS A 259 1.16 14.83 41.03
C LYS A 259 0.44 13.48 41.09
N LYS A 260 -0.89 13.49 40.90
CA LYS A 260 -1.70 12.27 40.89
C LYS A 260 -1.24 11.31 39.78
N ALA A 261 -1.12 11.80 38.55
CA ALA A 261 -0.67 11.00 37.41
C ALA A 261 0.74 10.43 37.62
N SER A 262 1.65 11.20 38.23
CA SER A 262 3.00 10.75 38.55
C SER A 262 3.02 9.61 39.57
N GLU A 263 2.23 9.70 40.64
CA GLU A 263 2.14 8.62 41.63
C GLU A 263 1.47 7.36 41.04
N GLU A 264 0.43 7.51 40.21
CA GLU A 264 -0.19 6.39 39.48
C GLU A 264 0.83 5.70 38.55
N ARG A 265 1.61 6.48 37.80
CA ARG A 265 2.65 5.94 36.90
C ARG A 265 3.74 5.20 37.67
N LYS A 266 4.18 5.76 38.80
CA LYS A 266 5.16 5.13 39.70
C LYS A 266 4.63 3.82 40.29
N GLU A 267 3.34 3.75 40.63
CA GLU A 267 2.73 2.52 41.09
C GLU A 267 2.68 1.47 39.97
N SER A 268 2.31 1.85 38.73
CA SER A 268 2.34 0.97 37.57
C SER A 268 3.74 0.40 37.32
N LEU A 269 4.76 1.26 37.30
CA LEU A 269 6.14 0.85 37.10
C LEU A 269 6.64 -0.10 38.21
N ARG A 270 6.25 0.13 39.46
CA ARG A 270 6.55 -0.80 40.56
C ARG A 270 5.90 -2.17 40.36
N LYS A 271 4.66 -2.22 39.88
CA LYS A 271 3.97 -3.47 39.53
C LYS A 271 4.71 -4.20 38.40
N GLU A 272 5.04 -3.50 37.31
CA GLU A 272 5.79 -4.06 36.18
C GLU A 272 7.17 -4.62 36.58
N ILE A 273 7.90 -3.90 37.44
CA ILE A 273 9.19 -4.37 37.98
C ILE A 273 8.99 -5.65 38.81
N THR A 274 7.98 -5.67 39.69
CA THR A 274 7.70 -6.83 40.55
C THR A 274 7.31 -8.05 39.73
N THR A 275 6.45 -7.87 38.72
CA THR A 275 6.07 -8.93 37.77
C THR A 275 7.31 -9.45 37.03
N SER A 276 8.14 -8.56 36.47
CA SER A 276 9.35 -8.94 35.75
C SER A 276 10.38 -9.66 36.62
N GLN A 277 10.45 -9.33 37.91
CA GLN A 277 11.34 -10.01 38.88
C GLN A 277 10.82 -11.37 39.29
N ASN A 278 9.51 -11.52 39.47
CA ASN A 278 8.88 -12.80 39.77
C ASN A 278 8.97 -13.76 38.58
N ASP A 279 8.78 -13.28 37.36
CA ASP A 279 8.95 -14.08 36.14
C ASP A 279 10.39 -14.61 36.03
N LYS A 280 11.39 -13.76 36.27
CA LYS A 280 12.81 -14.17 36.29
C LYS A 280 13.13 -15.20 37.38
N ARG A 281 12.54 -15.08 38.58
CA ARG A 281 12.72 -16.05 39.68
C ARG A 281 12.02 -17.38 39.41
N SER A 282 10.88 -17.38 38.71
CA SER A 282 10.16 -18.59 38.33
C SER A 282 10.80 -19.35 37.15
N GLY A 283 11.66 -18.68 36.39
CA GLY A 283 12.39 -19.24 35.24
C GLY A 283 13.80 -19.76 35.55
N GLU A 284 14.30 -19.66 36.79
CA GLU A 284 15.56 -20.30 37.19
C GLU A 284 15.29 -21.80 37.42
N PRO A 285 15.86 -22.72 36.62
CA PRO A 285 15.71 -24.14 36.87
C PRO A 285 16.42 -24.45 38.18
N THR A 286 15.65 -24.97 39.14
CA THR A 286 16.19 -25.56 40.36
C THR A 286 17.12 -26.71 39.95
N SER A 287 18.42 -26.45 39.92
CA SER A 287 19.41 -27.51 39.81
C SER A 287 19.37 -28.28 41.13
N VAL A 288 18.57 -29.34 41.17
CA VAL A 288 18.58 -30.30 42.27
C VAL A 288 19.70 -31.29 41.98
N SER A 289 20.59 -31.38 42.97
CA SER A 289 21.77 -32.24 43.07
C SER A 289 21.45 -33.73 43.07
#